data_AF-A0A4Q6C5X0-F1
#
_entry.id   AF-A0A4Q6C5X0-F1
#
_cell.length_a   1.000
_cell.length_b   1.000
_cell.length_c   1.000
_cell.angle_alpha   90.00
_cell.angle_beta   90.00
_cell.angle_gamma   90.00
#
_symmetry.space_group_name_H-M   'P 1'
#
loop_
_entity.id
_entity.type
_entity.pdbx_description
1 polymer ?
#
loop_
_entity_poly.entity_id
_entity_poly.type
_entity_poly.pdbx_seq_one_letter_code
_entity_poly.pdbx_strand_id
1 'polypeptide(L)'
;MKLRILTLTLTVAIAALAACGGGKDDAAAPAGAKVLNVFNWSDYIAEQTIPDFEKATGIKVRYDVFDSDEMVETKLLAGSTGYDLVVPSLSFLGRQIQAGVFLPLDKSKIPNLSRLDPKMLERIALQDPGNRFAVPYLWGTTGIGYNVDKVKQVFGDVGVAGSWDLVFKPENAARLKECGITVLDTPSELIPIALNYLGEDPHSFDPAVIAKAAALLKGVRPYIRNFHSSSYIDDLANGDVCVVVGWSGDIIQARERAAEADNGVHIAYSIPKEGAPQWFDMLAIPKDAKHADNAYAFINYLLRPEVAAANTNFVTYPNAVPES
;
A
#
# COMPACT_ATOMS: atom_id res chain seq x y z
N MET A 1 -26.55 -78.15 35.47
CA MET A 1 -27.22 -78.49 34.19
C MET A 1 -26.19 -78.25 33.08
N LYS A 2 -25.83 -79.32 32.35
CA LYS A 2 -24.84 -79.54 31.26
C LYS A 2 -24.44 -78.28 30.44
N LEU A 3 -23.17 -77.88 30.21
CA LEU A 3 -21.97 -78.46 29.56
C LEU A 3 -22.07 -78.73 28.03
N ARG A 4 -21.22 -78.05 27.22
CA ARG A 4 -20.54 -78.40 25.93
C ARG A 4 -20.47 -77.17 24.97
N ILE A 5 -19.29 -76.57 24.71
CA ILE A 5 -18.25 -76.86 23.68
C ILE A 5 -18.77 -76.95 22.23
N LEU A 6 -18.34 -76.00 21.37
CA LEU A 6 -17.93 -76.07 19.93
C LEU A 6 -17.99 -74.61 19.38
N THR A 7 -17.14 -74.04 18.52
CA THR A 7 -16.08 -74.52 17.61
C THR A 7 -15.25 -73.30 17.20
N LEU A 8 -13.98 -73.52 16.90
CA LEU A 8 -13.07 -72.58 16.24
C LEU A 8 -13.41 -72.49 14.73
N THR A 9 -13.59 -71.30 14.17
CA THR A 9 -13.38 -71.06 12.73
C THR A 9 -12.74 -69.68 12.51
N LEU A 10 -11.64 -69.75 11.78
CA LEU A 10 -10.73 -68.69 11.36
C LEU A 10 -11.31 -68.00 10.11
N THR A 11 -11.45 -66.68 10.13
CA THR A 11 -11.43 -65.89 8.88
C THR A 11 -10.87 -64.50 9.12
N VAL A 12 -9.91 -64.16 8.27
CA VAL A 12 -9.08 -62.97 8.23
C VAL A 12 -9.89 -61.76 7.74
N ALA A 13 -9.75 -60.62 8.40
CA ALA A 13 -9.87 -59.30 7.78
C ALA A 13 -9.03 -58.29 8.58
N ILE A 14 -7.84 -58.02 8.05
CA ILE A 14 -6.95 -56.94 8.50
C ILE A 14 -7.53 -55.63 7.94
N ALA A 15 -7.94 -54.73 8.84
CA ALA A 15 -8.09 -53.31 8.53
C ALA A 15 -7.32 -52.53 9.61
N ALA A 16 -6.06 -52.24 9.32
CA ALA A 16 -5.22 -51.40 10.16
C ALA A 16 -5.71 -49.95 10.07
N LEU A 17 -6.28 -49.44 11.16
CA LEU A 17 -6.36 -48.01 11.41
C LEU A 17 -4.95 -47.50 11.71
N ALA A 18 -4.38 -46.70 10.81
CA ALA A 18 -3.15 -45.96 11.04
C ALA A 18 -3.42 -44.45 10.85
N ALA A 19 -3.43 -43.76 11.99
CA ALA A 19 -2.97 -42.39 12.21
C ALA A 19 -3.35 -41.29 11.20
N CYS A 20 -4.47 -40.60 11.46
CA CYS A 20 -4.63 -39.20 11.11
C CYS A 20 -3.81 -38.34 12.09
N GLY A 21 -2.66 -37.86 11.65
CA GLY A 21 -1.81 -36.92 12.36
C GLY A 21 -1.06 -36.05 11.36
N GLY A 22 -1.81 -35.34 10.51
CA GLY A 22 -1.27 -34.44 9.50
C GLY A 22 -0.71 -33.17 10.12
N GLY A 23 0.55 -33.22 10.54
CA GLY A 23 1.37 -32.03 10.66
C GLY A 23 1.57 -31.44 9.27
N LYS A 24 1.22 -30.16 9.08
CA LYS A 24 1.65 -29.39 7.92
C LYS A 24 3.15 -29.21 8.05
N ASP A 25 3.91 -30.07 7.39
CA ASP A 25 5.32 -29.82 7.13
C ASP A 25 5.42 -28.60 6.23
N ASP A 26 5.99 -27.51 6.75
CA ASP A 26 6.56 -26.42 5.97
C ASP A 26 7.77 -26.96 5.20
N ALA A 27 7.51 -27.76 4.18
CA ALA A 27 8.51 -28.17 3.22
C ALA A 27 9.07 -26.92 2.56
N ALA A 28 10.34 -26.63 2.81
CA ALA A 28 11.08 -25.60 2.09
C ALA A 28 10.88 -25.81 0.59
N ALA A 29 10.33 -24.81 -0.09
CA ALA A 29 10.11 -24.86 -1.53
C ALA A 29 11.45 -25.21 -2.24
N PRO A 30 11.44 -26.07 -3.27
CA PRO A 30 12.66 -26.41 -3.98
C PRO A 30 13.33 -25.14 -4.51
N ALA A 31 14.64 -24.99 -4.28
CA ALA A 31 15.42 -23.96 -4.95
C ALA A 31 15.22 -24.12 -6.47
N GLY A 32 14.64 -23.11 -7.12
CA GLY A 32 14.21 -23.17 -8.53
C GLY A 32 12.69 -23.24 -8.76
N ALA A 33 11.86 -23.20 -7.70
CA ALA A 33 10.43 -23.01 -7.86
C ALA A 33 10.15 -21.66 -8.57
N LYS A 34 9.44 -21.73 -9.70
CA LYS A 34 9.03 -20.56 -10.48
C LYS A 34 7.79 -19.88 -9.89
N VAL A 35 7.89 -19.47 -8.62
CA VAL A 35 6.84 -18.75 -7.90
C VAL A 35 7.43 -17.51 -7.23
N LEU A 36 6.68 -16.42 -7.25
CA LEU A 36 6.97 -15.18 -6.55
C LEU A 36 5.74 -14.78 -5.74
N ASN A 37 5.89 -14.57 -4.44
CA ASN A 37 4.81 -14.05 -3.59
C ASN A 37 5.06 -12.55 -3.33
N VAL A 38 4.13 -11.71 -3.76
CA VAL A 38 4.21 -10.25 -3.65
C VAL A 38 3.10 -9.75 -2.73
N PHE A 39 3.43 -8.78 -1.87
CA PHE A 39 2.47 -8.02 -1.09
C PHE A 39 2.66 -6.53 -1.40
N ASN A 40 1.71 -5.91 -2.09
CA ASN A 40 1.78 -4.51 -2.53
C ASN A 40 0.50 -3.73 -2.16
N TRP A 41 0.49 -2.42 -2.37
CA TRP A 41 -0.72 -1.62 -2.26
C TRP A 41 -1.80 -2.05 -3.26
N SER A 42 -3.07 -1.86 -2.90
CA SER A 42 -4.22 -1.99 -3.82
C SER A 42 -4.17 -0.95 -4.94
N ASP A 43 -4.73 -1.27 -6.11
CA ASP A 43 -4.83 -0.36 -7.27
C ASP A 43 -3.48 0.26 -7.71
N TYR A 44 -2.37 -0.49 -7.54
CA TYR A 44 -1.00 0.02 -7.62
C TYR A 44 -0.08 -0.68 -8.63
N ILE A 45 -0.66 -1.38 -9.60
CA ILE A 45 0.05 -1.99 -10.72
C ILE A 45 -0.86 -2.08 -11.95
N ALA A 46 -0.31 -1.89 -13.16
CA ALA A 46 -1.09 -2.04 -14.38
C ALA A 46 -1.50 -3.50 -14.62
N GLU A 47 -2.69 -3.70 -15.19
CA GLU A 47 -3.29 -5.03 -15.38
C GLU A 47 -2.39 -6.03 -16.13
N GLN A 48 -1.63 -5.55 -17.12
CA GLN A 48 -0.79 -6.40 -17.97
C GLN A 48 0.62 -6.64 -17.41
N THR A 49 1.06 -5.90 -16.39
CA THR A 49 2.43 -5.98 -15.85
C THR A 49 2.76 -7.38 -15.33
N ILE A 50 1.84 -8.00 -14.58
CA ILE A 50 2.04 -9.36 -14.07
C ILE A 50 1.95 -10.40 -15.19
N PRO A 51 0.88 -10.46 -16.02
CA PRO A 51 0.81 -11.38 -17.16
C PRO A 51 2.04 -11.34 -18.07
N ASP A 52 2.54 -10.15 -18.41
CA ASP A 52 3.70 -9.99 -19.28
C ASP A 52 5.00 -10.44 -18.60
N PHE A 53 5.16 -10.17 -17.30
CA PHE A 53 6.28 -10.71 -16.51
C PHE A 53 6.26 -12.24 -16.47
N GLU A 54 5.10 -12.84 -16.17
CA GLU A 54 4.96 -14.29 -16.12
C GLU A 54 5.28 -14.92 -17.47
N LYS A 55 4.83 -14.31 -18.56
CA LYS A 55 5.11 -14.76 -19.93
C LYS A 55 6.59 -14.66 -20.27
N ALA A 56 7.27 -13.59 -19.85
CA ALA A 56 8.68 -13.36 -20.16
C ALA A 56 9.64 -14.28 -19.38
N THR A 57 9.26 -14.70 -18.17
CA THR A 57 10.17 -15.40 -17.24
C THR A 57 9.73 -16.84 -16.93
N GLY A 58 8.44 -17.12 -17.10
CA GLY A 58 7.79 -18.33 -16.61
C GLY A 58 7.61 -18.36 -15.09
N ILE A 59 7.93 -17.28 -14.36
CA ILE A 59 7.72 -17.15 -12.91
C ILE A 59 6.25 -16.82 -12.68
N LYS A 60 5.57 -17.63 -11.88
CA LYS A 60 4.18 -17.37 -11.46
C LYS A 60 4.13 -16.40 -10.29
N VAL A 61 3.33 -15.35 -10.40
CA VAL A 61 3.20 -14.34 -9.35
C VAL A 61 1.91 -14.59 -8.59
N ARG A 62 2.05 -14.76 -7.27
CA ARG A 62 0.94 -14.68 -6.32
C ARG A 62 0.97 -13.28 -5.73
N TYR A 63 -0.11 -12.54 -5.92
CA TYR A 63 -0.15 -11.12 -5.64
C TYR A 63 -1.25 -10.83 -4.65
N ASP A 64 -0.86 -10.48 -3.43
CA ASP A 64 -1.77 -10.01 -2.39
C ASP A 64 -1.65 -8.49 -2.26
N VAL A 65 -2.73 -7.87 -1.80
CA VAL A 65 -2.79 -6.42 -1.61
C VAL A 65 -3.07 -5.99 -0.17
N PHE A 66 -2.61 -4.80 0.20
CA PHE A 66 -2.91 -4.11 1.44
C PHE A 66 -3.25 -2.63 1.18
N ASP A 67 -3.78 -1.95 2.19
CA ASP A 67 -4.19 -0.54 2.14
C ASP A 67 -3.65 0.30 3.31
N SER A 68 -2.72 -0.26 4.10
CA SER A 68 -1.97 0.46 5.12
C SER A 68 -0.58 -0.15 5.36
N ASP A 69 0.41 0.69 5.64
CA ASP A 69 1.75 0.23 6.03
C ASP A 69 1.72 -0.59 7.33
N GLU A 70 0.81 -0.27 8.25
CA GLU A 70 0.63 -0.98 9.51
C GLU A 70 0.35 -2.49 9.30
N MET A 71 -0.38 -2.85 8.24
CA MET A 71 -0.62 -4.26 7.87
C MET A 71 0.66 -4.97 7.44
N VAL A 72 1.49 -4.33 6.59
CA VAL A 72 2.75 -4.89 6.11
C VAL A 72 3.75 -5.01 7.25
N GLU A 73 3.87 -3.98 8.07
CA GLU A 73 4.74 -3.96 9.23
C GLU A 73 4.39 -5.10 10.20
N THR A 74 3.10 -5.31 10.47
CA THR A 74 2.64 -6.39 11.36
C THR A 74 3.11 -7.75 10.84
N LYS A 75 2.99 -8.01 9.53
CA LYS A 75 3.47 -9.26 8.92
C LYS A 75 5.00 -9.38 8.98
N LEU A 76 5.71 -8.30 8.68
CA LEU A 76 7.19 -8.28 8.70
C LEU A 76 7.74 -8.55 10.10
N LEU A 77 7.18 -7.92 11.14
CA LEU A 77 7.64 -8.05 12.52
C LEU A 77 7.23 -9.39 13.16
N ALA A 78 6.13 -10.01 12.72
CA ALA A 78 5.78 -11.36 13.14
C ALA A 78 6.76 -12.42 12.60
N GLY A 79 7.42 -12.15 11.47
CA GLY A 79 8.25 -13.11 10.76
C GLY A 79 7.42 -14.20 10.07
N SER A 80 8.09 -15.08 9.31
CA SER A 80 7.44 -16.08 8.45
C SER A 80 6.38 -15.42 7.55
N THR A 81 6.78 -14.32 6.90
CA THR A 81 5.89 -13.42 6.16
C THR A 81 5.10 -14.14 5.07
N GLY A 82 5.70 -15.17 4.47
CA GLY A 82 5.17 -15.85 3.29
C GLY A 82 5.37 -15.06 1.99
N TYR A 83 6.06 -13.91 2.04
CA TYR A 83 6.28 -13.04 0.89
C TYR A 83 7.76 -12.99 0.49
N ASP A 84 7.99 -12.88 -0.82
CA ASP A 84 9.30 -12.73 -1.42
C ASP A 84 9.62 -11.26 -1.73
N LEU A 85 8.58 -10.44 -1.90
CA LEU A 85 8.67 -9.01 -2.14
C LEU A 85 7.53 -8.28 -1.42
N VAL A 86 7.86 -7.21 -0.72
CA VAL A 86 6.91 -6.29 -0.10
C VAL A 86 7.20 -4.84 -0.53
N VAL A 87 6.22 -3.96 -0.37
CA VAL A 87 6.33 -2.57 -0.87
C VAL A 87 5.94 -1.53 0.20
N PRO A 88 6.62 -1.47 1.36
CA PRO A 88 6.34 -0.45 2.38
C PRO A 88 6.70 0.96 1.90
N SER A 89 6.08 1.97 2.50
CA SER A 89 6.52 3.35 2.37
C SER A 89 7.85 3.59 3.10
N LEU A 90 8.64 4.55 2.59
CA LEU A 90 9.96 4.91 3.11
C LEU A 90 9.95 5.32 4.59
N SER A 91 8.85 5.93 5.06
CA SER A 91 8.63 6.33 6.45
C SER A 91 8.59 5.13 7.41
N PHE A 92 8.14 3.96 6.94
CA PHE A 92 8.16 2.70 7.68
C PHE A 92 9.44 1.90 7.41
N LEU A 93 9.93 1.93 6.17
CA LEU A 93 11.12 1.19 5.74
C LEU A 93 12.32 1.43 6.68
N GLY A 94 12.58 2.68 7.07
CA GLY A 94 13.73 3.01 7.91
C GLY A 94 13.76 2.27 9.25
N ARG A 95 12.63 2.19 9.96
CA ARG A 95 12.53 1.45 11.24
C ARG A 95 12.51 -0.06 11.02
N GLN A 96 11.94 -0.53 9.90
CA GLN A 96 11.96 -1.94 9.52
C GLN A 96 13.40 -2.42 9.18
N ILE A 97 14.22 -1.58 8.53
CA ILE A 97 15.65 -1.84 8.34
C ILE A 97 16.36 -2.01 9.68
N GLN A 98 16.08 -1.12 10.66
CA GLN A 98 16.65 -1.22 12.01
C GLN A 98 16.20 -2.48 12.74
N ALA A 99 14.96 -2.92 12.54
CA ALA A 99 14.45 -4.19 13.06
C ALA A 99 15.06 -5.43 12.36
N GLY A 100 15.79 -5.25 11.26
CA GLY A 100 16.52 -6.31 10.57
C GLY A 100 15.63 -7.28 9.78
N VAL A 101 14.44 -6.83 9.35
CA VAL A 101 13.46 -7.68 8.64
C VAL A 101 13.73 -7.83 7.15
N PHE A 102 14.67 -7.06 6.57
CA PHE A 102 15.00 -7.10 5.14
C PHE A 102 16.36 -7.73 4.85
N LEU A 103 16.47 -8.33 3.67
CA LEU A 103 17.73 -8.77 3.06
C LEU A 103 18.42 -7.56 2.40
N PRO A 104 19.74 -7.33 2.62
CA PRO A 104 20.51 -6.40 1.80
C PRO A 104 20.51 -6.84 0.33
N LEU A 105 20.20 -5.93 -0.58
CA LEU A 105 20.05 -6.24 -2.00
C LEU A 105 21.41 -6.49 -2.66
N ASP A 106 21.50 -7.60 -3.39
CA ASP A 106 22.56 -7.83 -4.38
C ASP A 106 22.26 -7.02 -5.64
N LYS A 107 22.82 -5.80 -5.70
CA LYS A 107 22.62 -4.86 -6.80
C LYS A 107 23.07 -5.41 -8.16
N SER A 108 23.97 -6.40 -8.20
CA SER A 108 24.41 -7.01 -9.46
C SER A 108 23.30 -7.77 -10.18
N LYS A 109 22.26 -8.19 -9.45
CA LYS A 109 21.07 -8.88 -9.97
C LYS A 109 20.01 -7.91 -10.50
N ILE A 110 20.18 -6.60 -10.30
CA ILE A 110 19.23 -5.57 -10.72
C ILE A 110 19.96 -4.54 -11.62
N PRO A 111 20.38 -4.92 -12.84
CA PRO A 111 21.10 -4.01 -13.72
C PRO A 111 20.32 -2.71 -14.03
N ASN A 112 18.98 -2.73 -14.03
CA ASN A 112 18.17 -1.53 -14.27
C ASN A 112 18.18 -0.51 -13.12
N LEU A 113 18.87 -0.78 -11.99
CA LEU A 113 19.11 0.26 -10.97
C LEU A 113 19.80 1.50 -11.53
N SER A 114 20.59 1.35 -12.60
CA SER A 114 21.26 2.48 -13.25
C SER A 114 20.30 3.49 -13.89
N ARG A 115 19.01 3.15 -14.01
CA ARG A 115 17.97 3.99 -14.62
C ARG A 115 17.25 4.89 -13.61
N LEU A 116 17.50 4.70 -12.31
CA LEU A 116 16.81 5.43 -11.26
C LEU A 116 17.28 6.89 -11.14
N ASP A 117 16.37 7.78 -10.75
CA ASP A 117 16.70 9.18 -10.47
C ASP A 117 17.71 9.29 -9.31
N PRO A 118 18.94 9.79 -9.56
CA PRO A 118 19.95 9.92 -8.51
C PRO A 118 19.52 10.88 -7.39
N LYS A 119 18.74 11.93 -7.69
CA LYS A 119 18.27 12.87 -6.65
C LYS A 119 17.24 12.23 -5.73
N MET A 120 16.42 11.34 -6.27
CA MET A 120 15.50 10.54 -5.47
C MET A 120 16.27 9.57 -4.57
N LEU A 121 17.28 8.89 -5.11
CA LEU A 121 18.13 7.98 -4.35
C LEU A 121 18.86 8.67 -3.19
N GLU A 122 19.34 9.90 -3.39
CA GLU A 122 19.96 10.73 -2.33
C GLU A 122 18.99 10.98 -1.16
N ARG A 123 17.71 11.25 -1.45
CA ARG A 123 16.67 11.45 -0.42
C ARG A 123 16.37 10.15 0.32
N ILE A 124 16.18 9.05 -0.42
CA ILE A 124 15.92 7.72 0.14
C ILE A 124 17.08 7.27 1.04
N ALA A 125 18.31 7.65 0.71
CA ALA A 125 19.49 7.28 1.47
C ALA A 125 19.50 7.81 2.92
N LEU A 126 18.63 8.77 3.25
CA LEU A 126 18.46 9.25 4.62
C LEU A 126 17.80 8.20 5.53
N GLN A 127 16.94 7.33 4.97
CA GLN A 127 16.28 6.24 5.70
C GLN A 127 16.84 4.86 5.34
N ASP A 128 17.39 4.68 4.14
CA ASP A 128 18.12 3.47 3.70
C ASP A 128 19.56 3.82 3.30
N PRO A 129 20.50 3.93 4.27
CA PRO A 129 21.87 4.37 4.00
C PRO A 129 22.57 3.56 2.89
N GLY A 130 22.88 4.23 1.78
CA GLY A 130 23.49 3.63 0.59
C GLY A 130 22.52 2.91 -0.35
N ASN A 131 21.21 3.10 -0.16
CA ASN A 131 20.12 2.43 -0.88
C ASN A 131 20.36 0.92 -0.90
N ARG A 132 20.57 0.34 0.27
CA ARG A 132 21.09 -1.03 0.45
C ARG A 132 19.98 -2.06 0.52
N PHE A 133 18.77 -1.68 0.91
CA PHE A 133 17.71 -2.62 1.26
C PHE A 133 16.50 -2.53 0.33
N ALA A 134 16.25 -1.37 -0.28
CA ALA A 134 15.07 -1.21 -1.12
C ALA A 134 15.32 -0.39 -2.40
N VAL A 135 14.36 -0.51 -3.31
CA VAL A 135 14.33 0.17 -4.61
C VAL A 135 13.05 0.99 -4.71
N PRO A 136 13.09 2.30 -5.04
CA PRO A 136 11.88 3.07 -5.21
C PRO A 136 11.04 2.56 -6.38
N TYR A 137 9.74 2.43 -6.16
CA TYR A 137 8.77 2.01 -7.17
C TYR A 137 7.99 3.20 -7.72
N LEU A 138 7.09 3.71 -6.88
CA LEU A 138 6.20 4.81 -7.15
C LEU A 138 6.26 5.76 -5.95
N TRP A 139 5.85 7.00 -6.18
CA TRP A 139 5.81 8.03 -5.15
C TRP A 139 4.63 8.95 -5.39
N GLY A 140 4.28 9.76 -4.40
CA GLY A 140 3.14 10.66 -4.53
C GLY A 140 3.05 11.65 -3.39
N THR A 141 1.88 12.26 -3.30
CA THR A 141 1.54 13.18 -2.22
C THR A 141 0.21 12.81 -1.60
N THR A 142 0.04 13.18 -0.33
CA THR A 142 -1.24 13.06 0.37
C THR A 142 -1.88 14.44 0.46
N GLY A 143 -3.04 14.60 -0.18
CA GLY A 143 -3.66 15.90 -0.40
C GLY A 143 -5.17 15.80 -0.32
N ILE A 144 -5.85 16.72 -1.03
CA ILE A 144 -7.30 16.82 -1.02
C ILE A 144 -7.84 16.48 -2.39
N GLY A 145 -8.52 15.34 -2.51
CA GLY A 145 -9.41 15.05 -3.63
C GLY A 145 -10.80 15.60 -3.37
N TYR A 146 -11.45 16.18 -4.37
CA TYR A 146 -12.77 16.77 -4.19
C TYR A 146 -13.62 16.76 -5.46
N ASN A 147 -14.94 16.65 -5.26
CA ASN A 147 -15.93 16.86 -6.28
C ASN A 147 -16.11 18.37 -6.49
N VAL A 148 -15.72 18.85 -7.67
CA VAL A 148 -15.66 20.28 -8.05
C VAL A 148 -17.03 20.94 -7.91
N ASP A 149 -18.08 20.30 -8.43
CA ASP A 149 -19.42 20.88 -8.45
C ASP A 149 -20.04 20.95 -7.05
N LYS A 150 -19.87 19.89 -6.25
CA LYS A 150 -20.38 19.85 -4.88
C LYS A 150 -19.67 20.85 -3.98
N VAL A 151 -18.34 20.96 -4.08
CA VAL A 151 -17.60 21.99 -3.33
C VAL A 151 -18.04 23.39 -3.76
N LYS A 152 -18.16 23.64 -5.07
CA LYS A 152 -18.63 24.92 -5.60
C LYS A 152 -20.07 25.25 -5.16
N GLN A 153 -20.96 24.26 -5.10
CA GLN A 153 -22.32 24.45 -4.59
C GLN A 153 -22.33 24.88 -3.13
N VAL A 154 -21.43 24.32 -2.31
CA VAL A 154 -21.36 24.63 -0.88
C VAL A 154 -20.68 25.98 -0.63
N PHE A 155 -19.58 26.29 -1.33
CA PHE A 155 -18.71 27.44 -1.04
C PHE A 155 -18.77 28.60 -2.04
N GLY A 156 -19.40 28.42 -3.20
CA GLY A 156 -19.49 29.40 -4.29
C GLY A 156 -18.34 29.31 -5.31
N ASP A 157 -17.19 28.80 -4.88
CA ASP A 157 -16.01 28.50 -5.69
C ASP A 157 -15.27 27.28 -5.12
N VAL A 158 -14.09 26.95 -5.69
CA VAL A 158 -13.24 25.84 -5.24
C VAL A 158 -11.93 26.29 -4.59
N GLY A 159 -11.75 27.60 -4.36
CA GLY A 159 -10.53 28.15 -3.78
C GLY A 159 -10.25 27.62 -2.37
N VAL A 160 -11.29 27.26 -1.62
CA VAL A 160 -11.16 26.62 -0.30
C VAL A 160 -10.43 25.27 -0.36
N ALA A 161 -10.47 24.56 -1.49
CA ALA A 161 -9.80 23.27 -1.65
C ALA A 161 -8.27 23.36 -1.75
N GLY A 162 -7.72 24.58 -1.92
CA GLY A 162 -6.28 24.83 -1.91
C GLY A 162 -5.65 24.92 -0.52
N SER A 163 -6.37 24.54 0.54
CA SER A 163 -5.93 24.64 1.93
C SER A 163 -6.48 23.50 2.78
N TRP A 164 -5.68 23.03 3.74
CA TRP A 164 -6.16 22.10 4.77
C TRP A 164 -7.30 22.67 5.62
N ASP A 165 -7.55 23.99 5.57
CA ASP A 165 -8.73 24.64 6.12
C ASP A 165 -10.03 23.94 5.70
N LEU A 166 -10.11 23.38 4.49
CA LEU A 166 -11.33 22.70 4.02
C LEU A 166 -11.74 21.53 4.94
N VAL A 167 -10.75 20.82 5.47
CA VAL A 167 -10.95 19.60 6.28
C VAL A 167 -10.78 19.88 7.77
N PHE A 168 -9.81 20.73 8.16
CA PHE A 168 -9.45 20.92 9.57
C PHE A 168 -10.16 22.07 10.27
N LYS A 169 -10.85 22.96 9.55
CA LYS A 169 -11.75 23.94 10.19
C LYS A 169 -13.14 23.32 10.38
N PRO A 170 -13.63 23.18 11.63
CA PRO A 170 -14.95 22.62 11.91
C PRO A 170 -16.08 23.29 11.12
N GLU A 171 -16.03 24.60 10.92
CA GLU A 171 -17.02 25.36 10.17
C GLU A 171 -17.07 24.99 8.68
N ASN A 172 -15.94 24.60 8.08
CA ASN A 172 -15.87 24.13 6.70
C ASN A 172 -16.31 22.67 6.61
N ALA A 173 -15.74 21.82 7.48
CA ALA A 173 -16.07 20.40 7.54
C ALA A 173 -17.58 20.16 7.80
N ALA A 174 -18.19 20.96 8.69
CA ALA A 174 -19.62 20.91 8.97
C ALA A 174 -20.49 21.15 7.72
N ARG A 175 -20.08 22.06 6.84
CA ARG A 175 -20.81 22.38 5.60
C ARG A 175 -20.71 21.26 4.56
N LEU A 176 -19.66 20.46 4.61
CA LEU A 176 -19.44 19.32 3.74
C LEU A 176 -20.07 18.02 4.26
N LYS A 177 -20.52 17.98 5.52
CA LYS A 177 -21.02 16.76 6.17
C LYS A 177 -22.08 16.01 5.34
N GLU A 178 -23.01 16.75 4.73
CA GLU A 178 -24.08 16.17 3.92
C GLU A 178 -23.54 15.51 2.65
N CYS A 179 -22.57 16.15 1.98
CA CYS A 179 -21.97 15.59 0.76
C CYS A 179 -20.87 14.57 1.02
N GLY A 180 -20.28 14.55 2.22
CA GLY A 180 -19.40 13.49 2.71
C GLY A 180 -17.91 13.81 2.66
N ILE A 181 -17.24 13.57 3.79
CA ILE A 181 -15.79 13.62 3.90
C ILE A 181 -15.28 12.22 4.26
N THR A 182 -14.38 11.69 3.44
CA THR A 182 -13.57 10.50 3.77
C THR A 182 -12.16 10.93 4.10
N VAL A 183 -11.55 10.26 5.07
CA VAL A 183 -10.15 10.48 5.46
C VAL A 183 -9.43 9.15 5.44
N LEU A 184 -8.15 9.11 5.04
CA LEU A 184 -7.35 7.89 5.12
C LEU A 184 -7.37 7.30 6.54
N ASP A 185 -7.42 5.98 6.64
CA ASP A 185 -7.21 5.26 7.90
C ASP A 185 -5.72 5.00 8.13
N THR A 186 -4.92 6.07 8.00
CA THR A 186 -3.46 6.05 8.13
C THR A 186 -3.02 7.08 9.18
N PRO A 187 -3.01 6.73 10.47
CA PRO A 187 -2.64 7.67 11.53
C PRO A 187 -1.20 8.18 11.37
N SER A 188 -0.34 7.35 10.81
CA SER A 188 1.05 7.64 10.45
C SER A 188 1.21 8.76 9.42
N GLU A 189 0.16 9.10 8.66
CA GLU A 189 0.12 10.27 7.77
C GLU A 189 -0.73 11.41 8.33
N LEU A 190 -1.91 11.09 8.88
CA LEU A 190 -2.86 12.11 9.33
C LEU A 190 -2.34 12.95 10.50
N ILE A 191 -1.60 12.34 11.42
CA ILE A 191 -1.01 13.06 12.54
C ILE A 191 0.06 14.06 12.06
N PRO A 192 1.07 13.67 11.25
CA PRO A 192 2.01 14.62 10.65
C PRO A 192 1.35 15.75 9.86
N ILE A 193 0.30 15.45 9.07
CA ILE A 193 -0.44 16.49 8.32
C ILE A 193 -1.08 17.50 9.28
N ALA A 194 -1.74 17.01 10.33
CA ALA A 194 -2.36 17.85 11.36
C ALA A 194 -1.32 18.69 12.13
N LEU A 195 -0.16 18.12 12.46
CA LEU A 195 0.94 18.83 13.11
C LEU A 195 1.49 19.94 12.21
N ASN A 196 1.76 19.65 10.95
CA ASN A 196 2.22 20.65 9.98
C ASN A 196 1.21 21.80 9.85
N TYR A 197 -0.08 21.49 9.76
CA TYR A 197 -1.13 22.51 9.71
C TYR A 197 -1.17 23.39 10.96
N LEU A 198 -0.88 22.84 12.15
CA LEU A 198 -0.77 23.58 13.41
C LEU A 198 0.54 24.38 13.54
N GLY A 199 1.45 24.28 12.56
CA GLY A 199 2.78 24.91 12.61
C GLY A 199 3.77 24.19 13.54
N GLU A 200 3.48 22.95 13.93
CA GLU A 200 4.36 22.09 14.71
C GLU A 200 5.26 21.26 13.78
N ASP A 201 6.31 20.64 14.33
CA ASP A 201 7.14 19.69 13.58
C ASP A 201 6.34 18.42 13.24
N PRO A 202 6.12 18.10 11.95
CA PRO A 202 5.40 16.89 11.53
C PRO A 202 6.10 15.58 11.92
N HIS A 203 7.38 15.63 12.31
CA HIS A 203 8.16 14.48 12.75
C HIS A 203 8.35 14.41 14.27
N SER A 204 7.59 15.19 15.03
CA SER A 204 7.67 15.19 16.50
C SER A 204 7.24 13.86 17.11
N PHE A 205 8.04 13.36 18.06
CA PHE A 205 7.70 12.23 18.92
C PHE A 205 7.27 12.67 20.34
N ASP A 206 7.16 13.98 20.60
CA ASP A 206 6.71 14.49 21.90
C ASP A 206 5.19 14.23 22.07
N PRO A 207 4.77 13.45 23.09
CA PRO A 207 3.37 13.18 23.35
C PRO A 207 2.51 14.45 23.52
N ALA A 208 3.07 15.52 24.07
CA ALA A 208 2.35 16.79 24.25
C ALA A 208 2.10 17.50 22.91
N VAL A 209 3.03 17.39 21.95
CA VAL A 209 2.88 17.92 20.59
C VAL A 209 1.86 17.08 19.82
N ILE A 210 1.98 15.75 19.86
CA ILE A 210 1.04 14.81 19.22
C ILE A 210 -0.39 15.00 19.75
N ALA A 211 -0.56 15.29 21.05
CA ALA A 211 -1.87 15.57 21.64
C ALA A 211 -2.58 16.78 21.00
N LYS A 212 -1.84 17.76 20.44
CA LYS A 212 -2.41 18.89 19.71
C LYS A 212 -3.07 18.45 18.40
N ALA A 213 -2.41 17.59 17.63
CA ALA A 213 -2.99 16.98 16.42
C ALA A 213 -4.24 16.15 16.76
N ALA A 214 -4.18 15.35 17.83
CA ALA A 214 -5.34 14.58 18.29
C ALA A 214 -6.53 15.49 18.65
N ALA A 215 -6.29 16.64 19.30
CA ALA A 215 -7.33 17.61 19.62
C ALA A 215 -7.95 18.24 18.36
N LEU A 216 -7.14 18.60 17.37
CA LEU A 216 -7.61 19.10 16.07
C LEU A 216 -8.49 18.07 15.36
N LEU A 217 -7.97 16.85 15.18
CA LEU A 217 -8.67 15.75 14.49
C LEU A 217 -9.99 15.40 15.20
N LYS A 218 -10.02 15.43 16.54
CA LYS A 218 -11.23 15.23 17.33
C LYS A 218 -12.27 16.34 17.10
N GLY A 219 -11.82 17.58 16.87
CA GLY A 219 -12.70 18.72 16.57
C GLY A 219 -13.49 18.54 15.27
N VAL A 220 -12.91 17.86 14.28
CA VAL A 220 -13.55 17.63 12.97
C VAL A 220 -14.20 16.26 12.83
N ARG A 221 -13.88 15.31 13.71
CA ARG A 221 -14.42 13.94 13.73
C ARG A 221 -15.95 13.84 13.56
N PRO A 222 -16.81 14.71 14.14
CA PRO A 222 -18.26 14.64 13.95
C PRO A 222 -18.75 14.88 12.51
N TYR A 223 -17.89 15.41 11.65
CA TYR A 223 -18.20 15.74 10.24
C TYR A 223 -17.59 14.74 9.26
N ILE A 224 -16.66 13.90 9.72
CA ILE A 224 -16.06 12.82 8.92
C ILE A 224 -17.04 11.66 8.83
N ARG A 225 -17.31 11.22 7.59
CA ARG A 225 -18.23 10.12 7.32
C ARG A 225 -17.61 8.78 7.68
N ASN A 226 -16.41 8.51 7.18
CA ASN A 226 -15.66 7.28 7.42
C ASN A 226 -14.15 7.52 7.35
N PHE A 227 -13.42 6.53 7.85
CA PHE A 227 -11.97 6.40 7.70
C PHE A 227 -11.73 5.15 6.85
N HIS A 228 -11.08 5.29 5.71
CA HIS A 228 -10.77 4.18 4.81
C HIS A 228 -9.66 4.60 3.84
N SER A 229 -8.85 3.63 3.43
CA SER A 229 -7.67 3.88 2.60
C SER A 229 -7.78 3.32 1.17
N SER A 230 -8.98 3.04 0.67
CA SER A 230 -9.16 2.48 -0.69
C SER A 230 -10.57 2.65 -1.24
N SER A 231 -11.62 2.39 -0.45
CA SER A 231 -13.03 2.52 -0.91
C SER A 231 -13.37 3.92 -1.42
N TYR A 232 -12.62 4.94 -0.96
CA TYR A 232 -12.85 6.32 -1.33
C TYR A 232 -12.68 6.59 -2.83
N ILE A 233 -11.95 5.75 -3.57
CA ILE A 233 -11.74 5.90 -5.01
C ILE A 233 -13.08 5.83 -5.73
N ASP A 234 -13.84 4.76 -5.47
CA ASP A 234 -15.15 4.54 -6.08
C ASP A 234 -16.20 5.47 -5.47
N ASP A 235 -16.17 5.70 -4.15
CA ASP A 235 -17.08 6.64 -3.49
C ASP A 235 -16.96 8.05 -4.09
N LEU A 236 -15.74 8.51 -4.41
CA LEU A 236 -15.53 9.82 -5.02
C LEU A 236 -15.92 9.81 -6.50
N ALA A 237 -15.55 8.77 -7.26
CA ALA A 237 -15.89 8.61 -8.68
C ALA A 237 -17.41 8.58 -8.94
N ASN A 238 -18.17 7.93 -8.05
CA ASN A 238 -19.63 7.88 -8.10
C ASN A 238 -20.28 9.15 -7.52
N GLY A 239 -19.49 10.01 -6.88
CA GLY A 239 -19.97 11.21 -6.21
C GLY A 239 -20.70 10.92 -4.90
N ASP A 240 -20.53 9.76 -4.28
CA ASP A 240 -21.09 9.45 -2.97
C ASP A 240 -20.46 10.35 -1.89
N VAL A 241 -19.16 10.64 -1.99
CA VAL A 241 -18.45 11.62 -1.16
C VAL A 241 -18.05 12.86 -1.99
N CYS A 242 -17.83 13.99 -1.33
CA CYS A 242 -17.42 15.23 -2.00
C CYS A 242 -16.01 15.68 -1.68
N VAL A 243 -15.42 15.22 -0.57
CA VAL A 243 -14.05 15.52 -0.17
C VAL A 243 -13.38 14.27 0.37
N VAL A 244 -12.14 14.07 -0.03
CA VAL A 244 -11.28 12.97 0.40
C VAL A 244 -9.93 13.55 0.78
N VAL A 245 -9.46 13.27 1.99
CA VAL A 245 -8.01 13.31 2.27
C VAL A 245 -7.45 12.00 1.75
N GLY A 246 -6.62 12.03 0.72
CA GLY A 246 -6.21 10.83 -0.01
C GLY A 246 -4.96 11.01 -0.87
N TRP A 247 -4.51 9.90 -1.43
CA TRP A 247 -3.29 9.83 -2.21
C TRP A 247 -3.47 10.33 -3.65
N SER A 248 -2.45 11.00 -4.19
CA SER A 248 -2.55 11.75 -5.44
C SER A 248 -3.04 10.92 -6.64
N GLY A 249 -2.47 9.74 -6.85
CA GLY A 249 -2.83 8.87 -7.98
C GLY A 249 -4.21 8.26 -7.79
N ASP A 250 -4.61 7.89 -6.58
CA ASP A 250 -5.95 7.35 -6.32
C ASP A 250 -7.05 8.35 -6.65
N ILE A 251 -6.86 9.63 -6.32
CA ILE A 251 -7.80 10.69 -6.69
C ILE A 251 -7.83 10.90 -8.21
N ILE A 252 -6.69 10.77 -8.89
CA ILE A 252 -6.65 10.85 -10.34
C ILE A 252 -7.33 9.62 -10.96
N GLN A 253 -7.15 8.42 -10.43
CA GLN A 253 -7.89 7.23 -10.84
C GLN A 253 -9.40 7.42 -10.66
N ALA A 254 -9.84 7.98 -9.53
CA ALA A 254 -11.25 8.31 -9.31
C ALA A 254 -11.78 9.29 -10.38
N ARG A 255 -10.97 10.28 -10.76
CA ARG A 255 -11.30 11.22 -11.85
C ARG A 255 -11.46 10.51 -13.19
N GLU A 256 -10.52 9.64 -13.56
CA GLU A 256 -10.60 8.89 -14.82
C GLU A 256 -11.81 7.95 -14.82
N ARG A 257 -12.06 7.22 -13.72
CA ARG A 257 -13.25 6.36 -13.57
C ARG A 257 -14.56 7.14 -13.74
N ALA A 258 -14.66 8.34 -13.15
CA ALA A 258 -15.82 9.20 -13.31
C ALA A 258 -16.00 9.69 -14.76
N ALA A 259 -14.90 10.04 -15.44
CA ALA A 259 -14.91 10.46 -16.83
C ALA A 259 -15.29 9.31 -17.77
N GLU A 260 -14.76 8.10 -17.55
CA GLU A 260 -15.11 6.89 -18.31
C GLU A 260 -16.58 6.48 -18.12
N ALA A 261 -17.12 6.66 -16.91
CA ALA A 261 -18.52 6.39 -16.61
C ALA A 261 -19.50 7.43 -17.20
N ASP A 262 -19.00 8.58 -17.68
CA ASP A 262 -19.80 9.71 -18.19
C ASP A 262 -20.95 10.09 -17.23
N ASN A 263 -20.68 10.04 -15.92
CA ASN A 263 -21.71 10.18 -14.88
C ASN A 263 -21.89 11.65 -14.40
N GLY A 264 -21.18 12.59 -15.03
CA GLY A 264 -21.23 14.02 -14.71
C GLY A 264 -20.50 14.43 -13.43
N VAL A 265 -19.68 13.54 -12.84
CA VAL A 265 -18.87 13.85 -11.66
C VAL A 265 -17.52 14.42 -12.07
N HIS A 266 -17.24 15.66 -11.66
CA HIS A 266 -15.95 16.32 -11.94
C HIS A 266 -15.08 16.30 -10.69
N ILE A 267 -13.92 15.62 -10.78
CA ILE A 267 -12.99 15.46 -9.67
C ILE A 267 -11.71 16.25 -9.92
N ALA A 268 -11.22 16.90 -8.87
CA ALA A 268 -9.93 17.55 -8.86
C ALA A 268 -9.14 17.14 -7.62
N TYR A 269 -7.82 17.27 -7.72
CA TYR A 269 -6.88 17.05 -6.63
C TYR A 269 -6.13 18.35 -6.33
N SER A 270 -5.91 18.62 -5.05
CA SER A 270 -5.12 19.75 -4.59
C SER A 270 -4.02 19.30 -3.64
N ILE A 271 -2.83 19.86 -3.85
CA ILE A 271 -1.77 19.92 -2.85
C ILE A 271 -1.97 21.23 -2.06
N PRO A 272 -2.37 21.16 -0.78
CA PRO A 272 -2.66 22.37 -0.02
C PRO A 272 -1.47 23.31 0.13
N LYS A 273 -1.73 24.61 0.19
CA LYS A 273 -0.70 25.67 0.25
C LYS A 273 0.16 25.62 1.52
N GLU A 274 -0.32 24.99 2.59
CA GLU A 274 0.43 24.75 3.83
C GLU A 274 1.48 23.64 3.67
N GLY A 275 1.47 22.93 2.54
CA GLY A 275 2.31 21.76 2.27
C GLY A 275 1.54 20.45 2.44
N ALA A 276 2.14 19.38 1.90
CA ALA A 276 1.62 18.03 1.92
C ALA A 276 2.77 17.03 2.10
N PRO A 277 2.53 15.85 2.71
CA PRO A 277 3.50 14.77 2.71
C PRO A 277 3.85 14.37 1.27
N GLN A 278 5.15 14.20 1.04
CA GLN A 278 5.67 13.45 -0.10
C GLN A 278 6.17 12.11 0.44
N TRP A 279 5.68 11.02 -0.12
CA TRP A 279 6.03 9.66 0.28
C TRP A 279 6.61 8.90 -0.92
N PHE A 280 7.37 7.85 -0.63
CA PHE A 280 8.00 6.97 -1.62
C PHE A 280 7.74 5.53 -1.21
N ASP A 281 7.22 4.71 -2.11
CA ASP A 281 7.00 3.30 -1.88
C ASP A 281 8.16 2.46 -2.40
N MET A 282 8.56 1.48 -1.60
CA MET A 282 9.90 0.91 -1.66
C MET A 282 9.81 -0.61 -1.81
N LEU A 283 10.23 -1.13 -2.97
CA LEU A 283 10.37 -2.55 -3.23
C LEU A 283 11.49 -3.13 -2.33
N ALA A 284 11.13 -3.99 -1.38
CA ALA A 284 12.04 -4.59 -0.42
C ALA A 284 11.85 -6.10 -0.33
N ILE A 285 12.95 -6.84 -0.18
CA ILE A 285 12.95 -8.31 -0.05
C ILE A 285 13.01 -8.68 1.44
N PRO A 286 11.98 -9.32 2.01
CA PRO A 286 12.03 -9.83 3.38
C PRO A 286 13.21 -10.78 3.58
N LYS A 287 13.80 -10.77 4.78
CA LYS A 287 14.95 -11.61 5.14
C LYS A 287 14.60 -13.10 5.11
N ASP A 288 13.33 -13.46 5.26
CA ASP A 288 12.81 -14.82 5.25
C ASP A 288 12.24 -15.26 3.89
N ALA A 289 12.36 -14.42 2.85
CA ALA A 289 11.94 -14.70 1.48
C ALA A 289 12.47 -16.06 0.99
N LYS A 290 11.60 -16.87 0.39
CA LYS A 290 11.94 -18.22 -0.10
C LYS A 290 12.46 -18.19 -1.54
N HIS A 291 12.10 -17.17 -2.31
CA HIS A 291 12.39 -17.04 -3.74
C HIS A 291 13.04 -15.69 -4.07
N ALA A 292 14.07 -15.28 -3.34
CA ALA A 292 14.74 -13.98 -3.51
C ALA A 292 15.20 -13.71 -4.95
N ASP A 293 15.69 -14.72 -5.68
CA ASP A 293 16.09 -14.58 -7.10
C ASP A 293 14.93 -14.20 -8.02
N ASN A 294 13.72 -14.70 -7.74
CA ASN A 294 12.53 -14.31 -8.47
C ASN A 294 12.13 -12.86 -8.14
N ALA A 295 12.32 -12.43 -6.88
CA ALA A 295 12.07 -11.06 -6.47
C ALA A 295 13.04 -10.08 -7.16
N TYR A 296 14.33 -10.42 -7.24
CA TYR A 296 15.30 -9.65 -8.03
C TYR A 296 14.89 -9.53 -9.51
N ALA A 297 14.43 -10.63 -10.12
CA ALA A 297 13.97 -10.61 -11.50
C ALA A 297 12.76 -9.69 -11.70
N PHE A 298 11.82 -9.68 -10.75
CA PHE A 298 10.63 -8.83 -10.80
C PHE A 298 10.97 -7.36 -10.57
N ILE A 299 11.80 -7.04 -9.55
CA ILE A 299 12.28 -5.67 -9.33
C ILE A 299 12.97 -5.14 -10.59
N ASN A 300 13.89 -5.92 -11.17
CA ASN A 300 14.59 -5.53 -12.39
C ASN A 300 13.64 -5.34 -13.59
N TYR A 301 12.56 -6.13 -13.66
CA TYR A 301 11.54 -5.99 -14.70
C TYR A 301 10.71 -4.71 -14.53
N LEU A 302 10.29 -4.38 -13.30
CA LEU A 302 9.53 -3.15 -13.00
C LEU A 302 10.30 -1.88 -13.33
N LEU A 303 11.64 -1.91 -13.23
CA LEU A 303 12.51 -0.79 -13.56
C LEU A 303 12.78 -0.60 -15.07
N ARG A 304 12.19 -1.43 -15.94
CA ARG A 304 12.30 -1.17 -17.39
C ARG A 304 11.45 0.06 -17.75
N PRO A 305 11.95 0.99 -18.58
CA PRO A 305 11.25 2.23 -18.88
C PRO A 305 9.82 2.02 -19.37
N GLU A 306 9.61 1.08 -20.29
CA GLU A 306 8.28 0.77 -20.83
C GLU A 306 7.32 0.19 -19.79
N VAL A 307 7.83 -0.57 -18.82
CA VAL A 307 7.04 -1.17 -17.73
C VAL A 307 6.70 -0.11 -16.68
N ALA A 308 7.68 0.70 -16.29
CA ALA A 308 7.50 1.82 -15.37
C ALA A 308 6.49 2.83 -15.93
N ALA A 309 6.61 3.18 -17.22
CA ALA A 309 5.68 4.06 -17.94
C ALA A 309 4.27 3.47 -17.99
N ALA A 310 4.13 2.19 -18.33
CA ALA A 310 2.83 1.52 -18.38
C ALA A 310 2.13 1.51 -17.01
N ASN A 311 2.88 1.23 -15.94
CA ASN A 311 2.36 1.33 -14.57
C ASN A 311 1.91 2.76 -14.28
N THR A 312 2.79 3.76 -14.43
CA THR A 312 2.46 5.18 -14.19
C THR A 312 1.24 5.66 -14.99
N ASN A 313 1.12 5.30 -16.25
CA ASN A 313 -0.01 5.70 -17.09
C ASN A 313 -1.34 5.09 -16.61
N PHE A 314 -1.29 3.90 -16.01
CA PHE A 314 -2.49 3.22 -15.51
C PHE A 314 -2.86 3.67 -14.10
N VAL A 315 -1.92 3.65 -13.16
CA VAL A 315 -2.18 3.95 -11.73
C VAL A 315 -2.04 5.43 -11.40
N THR A 316 -1.53 6.23 -12.33
CA THR A 316 -1.43 7.69 -12.27
C THR A 316 -0.52 8.24 -11.18
N TYR A 317 0.42 7.41 -10.71
CA TYR A 317 1.51 7.80 -9.83
C TYR A 317 2.83 7.98 -10.60
N PRO A 318 3.64 9.01 -10.29
CA PRO A 318 4.98 9.11 -10.82
C PRO A 318 5.88 7.99 -10.31
N ASN A 319 6.83 7.58 -11.14
CA ASN A 319 7.79 6.52 -10.84
C ASN A 319 9.22 7.09 -10.68
N ALA A 320 10.18 6.20 -10.39
CA ALA A 320 11.57 6.54 -10.12
C ALA A 320 12.52 6.45 -11.33
N VAL A 321 12.02 6.18 -12.54
CA VAL A 321 12.76 5.99 -13.80
C VAL A 321 12.53 7.21 -14.72
N PRO A 322 13.44 8.20 -14.79
CA PRO A 322 13.19 9.46 -15.49
C PRO A 322 12.97 9.37 -17.00
N GLU A 323 13.40 8.27 -17.61
CA GLU A 323 13.31 8.03 -19.06
C GLU A 323 12.03 7.29 -19.48
N SER A 324 11.16 6.93 -18.53
CA SER A 324 9.86 6.30 -18.77
C SER A 324 8.81 7.30 -19.20
#